data_AF-A0A524HG84-F1
#
_entry.id   AF-A0A524HG84-F1
#
_cell.length_a   1.000
_cell.length_b   1.000
_cell.length_c   1.000
_cell.angle_alpha   90.00
_cell.angle_beta   90.00
_cell.angle_gamma   90.00
#
_symmetry.space_group_name_H-M   'P 1'
#
loop_
_entity.id
_entity.type
_entity.pdbx_description
1 polymer ?
#
loop_
_entity_poly.entity_id
_entity_poly.type
_entity_poly.pdbx_seq_one_letter_code
_entity_poly.pdbx_strand_id
1 'polypeptide(L)'
;QPIIVKNPGMGLGVALLKGFGTYGYQISEPQQFVTQLVGAQGVFRTADIEDRLRNILLTIMTDLLGETAKDNDITNLVGMLNEISGAVRAKASDQFKALGLELKTFLIASLMPSEQSAQELRDMGVLDMETYTRLQAADALIEAAQNPSGGAGLTAGIGAGMGIGNIINQSLQGMTGGGVPAGAAAEMPDVMSPSEVAQYLKVSEEDVLAALDAGDLKGKKLGKAYRISKEALMDFLNG
;
A
#
# COMPACT_ATOMS: atom_id res chain seq x y z
N GLN A 1 -19.02 3.52 5.58
CA GLN A 1 -17.73 3.77 6.25
C GLN A 1 -16.94 2.47 6.24
N PRO A 2 -15.62 2.48 5.96
CA PRO A 2 -14.78 1.29 6.09
C PRO A 2 -14.71 0.83 7.56
N ILE A 3 -14.62 -0.46 7.77
CA ILE A 3 -14.48 -1.11 9.08
C ILE A 3 -13.09 -1.72 9.13
N ILE A 4 -12.32 -1.37 10.16
CA ILE A 4 -11.01 -1.97 10.41
C ILE A 4 -11.22 -3.33 11.05
N VAL A 5 -10.68 -4.37 10.41
CA VAL A 5 -10.77 -5.76 10.86
C VAL A 5 -9.37 -6.32 11.00
N LYS A 6 -9.08 -7.00 12.11
CA LYS A 6 -7.79 -7.69 12.29
C LYS A 6 -7.69 -8.86 11.33
N ASN A 7 -6.52 -9.05 10.74
CA ASN A 7 -6.26 -10.16 9.81
C ASN A 7 -4.86 -10.74 10.07
N PRO A 8 -4.67 -11.41 11.23
CA PRO A 8 -3.35 -11.90 11.63
C PRO A 8 -2.81 -12.90 10.60
N GLY A 9 -1.53 -12.79 10.26
CA GLY A 9 -0.86 -13.69 9.32
C GLY A 9 -0.97 -13.32 7.84
N MET A 10 -1.67 -12.23 7.49
CA MET A 10 -1.85 -11.78 6.10
C MET A 10 -1.51 -10.29 5.93
N GLY A 11 -0.60 -9.99 4.99
CA GLY A 11 -0.25 -8.60 4.60
C GLY A 11 0.12 -7.71 5.80
N LEU A 12 -0.61 -6.61 5.97
CA LEU A 12 -0.43 -5.62 7.03
C LEU A 12 -0.96 -6.07 8.41
N GLY A 13 -1.52 -7.28 8.52
CA GLY A 13 -2.13 -7.78 9.75
C GLY A 13 -3.54 -7.21 10.04
N VAL A 14 -4.06 -6.39 9.14
CA VAL A 14 -5.34 -5.69 9.22
C VAL A 14 -5.91 -5.49 7.82
N ALA A 15 -7.23 -5.42 7.71
CA ALA A 15 -7.92 -5.07 6.48
C ALA A 15 -9.04 -4.08 6.73
N LEU A 16 -9.26 -3.22 5.74
CA LEU A 16 -10.44 -2.37 5.69
C LEU A 16 -11.52 -3.06 4.87
N LEU A 17 -12.68 -3.28 5.49
CA LEU A 17 -13.82 -3.88 4.84
C LEU A 17 -14.98 -2.89 4.72
N LYS A 18 -15.66 -2.92 3.58
CA LYS A 18 -16.96 -2.28 3.35
C LYS A 18 -18.03 -3.36 3.27
N GLY A 19 -19.00 -3.28 4.18
CA GLY A 19 -20.16 -4.15 4.18
C GLY A 19 -21.31 -3.59 3.37
N PHE A 20 -21.95 -4.45 2.59
CA PHE A 20 -23.18 -4.16 1.86
C PHE A 20 -24.28 -5.07 2.37
N GLY A 21 -25.47 -4.52 2.55
CA GLY A 21 -26.56 -5.26 3.16
C GLY A 21 -27.84 -4.46 3.28
N THR A 22 -28.83 -5.08 3.90
CA THR A 22 -30.16 -4.52 4.11
C THR A 22 -30.65 -4.84 5.51
N TYR A 23 -31.49 -3.98 6.06
CA TYR A 23 -32.20 -4.24 7.30
C TYR A 23 -33.65 -3.80 7.16
N GLY A 24 -34.52 -4.46 7.90
CA GLY A 24 -35.96 -4.19 7.94
C GLY A 24 -36.42 -4.10 9.38
N TYR A 25 -37.26 -3.11 9.66
CA TYR A 25 -37.81 -2.87 10.98
C TYR A 25 -39.30 -2.57 10.89
N GLN A 26 -39.99 -2.78 12.01
CA GLN A 26 -41.41 -2.47 12.17
C GLN A 26 -41.57 -1.57 13.40
N ILE A 27 -42.49 -0.62 13.35
CA ILE A 27 -42.92 0.12 14.54
C ILE A 27 -43.81 -0.82 15.35
N SER A 28 -43.32 -1.27 16.51
CA SER A 28 -44.10 -2.10 17.42
C SER A 28 -44.87 -1.23 18.42
N GLU A 29 -44.23 -0.19 18.94
CA GLU A 29 -44.75 0.68 20.02
C GLU A 29 -44.79 2.15 19.56
N PRO A 30 -45.88 2.60 18.91
CA PRO A 30 -45.96 3.93 18.29
C PRO A 30 -45.77 5.09 19.28
N GLN A 31 -46.30 4.97 20.49
CA GLN A 31 -46.16 6.02 21.51
C GLN A 31 -44.70 6.19 21.94
N GLN A 32 -43.99 5.08 22.15
CA GLN A 32 -42.56 5.09 22.48
C GLN A 32 -41.74 5.61 21.32
N PHE A 33 -42.03 5.16 20.09
CA PHE A 33 -41.38 5.64 18.88
C PHE A 33 -41.49 7.16 18.74
N VAL A 34 -42.69 7.72 18.84
CA VAL A 34 -42.91 9.17 18.77
C VAL A 34 -42.19 9.88 19.92
N THR A 35 -42.27 9.35 21.15
CA THR A 35 -41.62 9.99 22.31
C THR A 35 -40.10 10.01 22.19
N GLN A 36 -39.49 8.90 21.74
CA GLN A 36 -38.04 8.71 21.70
C GLN A 36 -37.37 9.27 20.44
N LEU A 37 -38.10 9.33 19.33
CA LEU A 37 -37.59 9.89 18.09
C LEU A 37 -38.08 11.31 17.84
N VAL A 38 -39.37 11.63 18.02
CA VAL A 38 -39.91 12.98 17.70
C VAL A 38 -39.66 13.97 18.84
N GLY A 39 -39.56 13.48 20.08
CA GLY A 39 -39.49 14.26 21.32
C GLY A 39 -38.62 15.53 21.28
N ALA A 40 -37.32 15.45 21.56
CA ALA A 40 -36.53 16.63 21.96
C ALA A 40 -36.31 17.73 20.90
N GLN A 41 -36.51 17.49 19.60
CA GLN A 41 -36.13 18.44 18.53
C GLN A 41 -37.31 18.96 17.68
N GLY A 42 -38.55 18.54 17.97
CA GLY A 42 -39.79 19.10 17.38
C GLY A 42 -40.02 18.80 15.88
N VAL A 43 -38.97 18.49 15.12
CA VAL A 43 -39.01 18.05 13.71
C VAL A 43 -37.91 17.02 13.48
N PHE A 44 -38.28 15.87 12.94
CA PHE A 44 -37.34 14.86 12.45
C PHE A 44 -37.70 14.48 11.02
N ARG A 45 -36.70 14.38 10.15
CA ARG A 45 -36.86 13.84 8.80
C ARG A 45 -36.62 12.34 8.83
N THR A 46 -37.19 11.63 7.87
CA THR A 46 -36.95 10.19 7.69
C THR A 46 -35.45 9.88 7.58
N ALA A 47 -34.66 10.74 6.93
CA ALA A 47 -33.21 10.60 6.82
C ALA A 47 -32.51 10.59 8.20
N ASP A 48 -32.93 11.45 9.13
CA ASP A 48 -32.33 11.54 10.47
C ASP A 48 -32.58 10.25 11.27
N ILE A 49 -33.77 9.66 11.07
CA ILE A 49 -34.16 8.38 11.67
C ILE A 49 -33.32 7.26 11.08
N GLU A 50 -33.22 7.20 9.75
CA GLU A 50 -32.42 6.21 9.05
C GLU A 50 -30.94 6.26 9.47
N ASP A 51 -30.36 7.45 9.58
CA ASP A 51 -28.98 7.63 10.00
C ASP A 51 -28.76 7.18 11.44
N ARG A 52 -29.68 7.50 12.36
CA ARG A 52 -29.61 7.02 13.74
C ARG A 52 -29.67 5.49 13.82
N LEU A 53 -30.60 4.86 13.11
CA LEU A 53 -30.73 3.40 13.09
C LEU A 53 -29.54 2.72 12.43
N ARG A 54 -29.03 3.29 11.33
CA ARG A 54 -27.81 2.84 10.66
C ARG A 54 -26.62 2.91 11.60
N ASN A 55 -26.46 4.00 12.35
CA ASN A 55 -25.34 4.17 13.28
C ASN A 55 -25.37 3.12 14.40
N ILE A 56 -26.55 2.82 14.97
CA ILE A 56 -26.72 1.73 15.94
C ILE A 56 -26.22 0.40 15.36
N LEU A 57 -26.70 0.04 14.16
CA LEU A 57 -26.33 -1.21 13.51
C LEU A 57 -24.83 -1.26 13.17
N LEU A 58 -24.26 -0.16 12.69
CA LEU A 58 -22.83 -0.06 12.37
C LEU A 58 -21.94 -0.20 13.61
N THR A 59 -22.29 0.43 14.73
CA THR A 59 -21.55 0.28 15.99
C THR A 59 -21.53 -1.17 16.45
N ILE A 60 -22.70 -1.82 16.46
CA ILE A 60 -22.83 -3.21 16.90
C ILE A 60 -22.10 -4.17 15.95
N MET A 61 -22.22 -3.96 14.64
CA MET A 61 -21.54 -4.76 13.63
C MET A 61 -20.03 -4.61 13.70
N THR A 62 -19.52 -3.39 13.90
CA THR A 62 -18.08 -3.12 14.02
C THR A 62 -17.49 -3.79 15.26
N ASP A 63 -18.20 -3.70 16.39
CA ASP A 63 -17.82 -4.38 17.63
C ASP A 63 -17.77 -5.91 17.44
N LEU A 64 -18.83 -6.48 16.85
CA LEU A 64 -18.92 -7.93 16.61
C LEU A 64 -17.87 -8.44 15.62
N LEU A 65 -17.59 -7.70 14.55
CA LEU A 65 -16.51 -8.02 13.62
C LEU A 65 -15.15 -7.93 14.30
N GLY A 66 -14.92 -6.91 15.13
CA GLY A 66 -13.67 -6.74 15.88
C GLY A 66 -13.43 -7.86 16.90
N GLU A 67 -14.49 -8.41 17.50
CA GLU A 67 -14.42 -9.59 18.37
C GLU A 67 -14.15 -10.87 17.56
N THR A 68 -14.93 -11.11 16.50
CA THR A 68 -14.86 -12.35 15.70
C THR A 68 -13.53 -12.48 14.94
N ALA A 69 -12.98 -11.35 14.48
CA ALA A 69 -11.72 -11.28 13.75
C ALA A 69 -10.45 -11.50 14.60
N LYS A 70 -10.60 -11.69 15.92
CA LYS A 70 -9.47 -12.12 16.77
C LYS A 70 -9.08 -13.56 16.49
N ASP A 71 -10.09 -14.39 16.23
CA ASP A 71 -9.93 -15.85 16.10
C ASP A 71 -10.18 -16.33 14.65
N ASN A 72 -10.61 -15.44 13.75
CA ASN A 72 -10.96 -15.77 12.37
C ASN A 72 -10.29 -14.81 11.39
N ASP A 73 -9.73 -15.36 10.31
CA ASP A 73 -9.26 -14.56 9.18
C ASP A 73 -10.44 -14.02 8.34
N ILE A 74 -10.15 -13.14 7.38
CA ILE A 74 -11.18 -12.54 6.52
C ILE A 74 -11.96 -13.60 5.73
N THR A 75 -11.29 -14.65 5.28
CA THR A 75 -11.91 -15.73 4.50
C THR A 75 -13.00 -16.42 5.31
N ASN A 76 -12.70 -16.71 6.58
CA ASN A 76 -13.65 -17.29 7.52
C ASN A 76 -14.79 -16.31 7.83
N LEU A 77 -14.51 -15.01 8.00
CA LEU A 77 -15.55 -14.00 8.21
C LEU A 77 -16.54 -13.93 7.03
N VAL A 78 -16.07 -14.07 5.79
CA VAL A 78 -16.94 -14.16 4.60
C VAL A 78 -17.78 -15.44 4.60
N GLY A 79 -17.28 -16.52 5.20
CA GLY A 79 -18.05 -17.75 5.40
C GLY A 79 -19.14 -17.64 6.47
N MET A 80 -19.04 -16.67 7.38
CA MET A 80 -19.90 -16.52 8.56
C MET A 80 -20.92 -15.37 8.47
N LEU A 81 -21.20 -14.86 7.27
CA LEU A 81 -22.05 -13.67 7.11
C LEU A 81 -23.47 -13.86 7.66
N ASN A 82 -24.03 -15.07 7.61
CA ASN A 82 -25.35 -15.37 8.16
C ASN A 82 -25.35 -15.33 9.69
N GLU A 83 -24.32 -15.90 10.30
CA GLU A 83 -24.08 -15.94 11.74
C GLU A 83 -23.86 -14.53 12.27
N ILE A 84 -23.00 -13.74 11.60
CA ILE A 84 -22.76 -12.32 11.92
C ILE A 84 -24.07 -11.53 11.78
N SER A 85 -24.83 -11.75 10.71
CA SER A 85 -26.11 -11.08 10.50
C SER A 85 -27.12 -11.38 11.62
N GLY A 86 -27.24 -12.65 12.01
CA GLY A 86 -28.09 -13.09 13.10
C GLY A 86 -27.65 -12.52 14.45
N ALA A 87 -26.35 -12.49 14.71
CA ALA A 87 -25.80 -11.99 15.96
C ALA A 87 -25.93 -10.46 16.09
N VAL A 88 -25.72 -9.70 15.00
CA VAL A 88 -25.98 -8.25 14.98
C VAL A 88 -27.47 -7.99 15.23
N ARG A 89 -28.37 -8.73 14.58
CA ARG A 89 -29.81 -8.60 14.82
C ARG A 89 -30.18 -8.85 16.28
N ALA A 90 -29.65 -9.90 16.87
CA ALA A 90 -29.91 -10.25 18.26
C ALA A 90 -29.41 -9.16 19.22
N LYS A 91 -28.17 -8.70 19.04
CA LYS A 91 -27.53 -7.68 19.89
C LYS A 91 -28.16 -6.29 19.73
N ALA A 92 -28.67 -5.96 18.54
CA ALA A 92 -29.36 -4.70 18.27
C ALA A 92 -30.84 -4.68 18.74
N SER A 93 -31.43 -5.85 19.01
CA SER A 93 -32.85 -5.99 19.32
C SER A 93 -33.31 -5.08 20.46
N ASP A 94 -32.55 -5.03 21.56
CA ASP A 94 -32.96 -4.24 22.74
C ASP A 94 -32.82 -2.74 22.52
N GLN A 95 -31.83 -2.28 21.72
CA GLN A 95 -31.73 -0.87 21.34
C GLN A 95 -32.88 -0.46 20.42
N PHE A 96 -33.30 -1.33 19.50
CA PHE A 96 -34.47 -1.07 18.66
C PHE A 96 -35.76 -1.03 19.50
N LYS A 97 -35.95 -1.99 20.42
CA LYS A 97 -37.10 -1.99 21.34
C LYS A 97 -37.15 -0.74 22.21
N ALA A 98 -36.00 -0.23 22.67
CA ALA A 98 -35.92 1.02 23.41
C ALA A 98 -36.41 2.23 22.61
N LEU A 99 -36.45 2.14 21.28
CA LEU A 99 -37.00 3.14 20.37
C LEU A 99 -38.44 2.83 19.93
N GLY A 100 -39.09 1.81 20.48
CA GLY A 100 -40.43 1.36 20.04
C GLY A 100 -40.42 0.64 18.68
N LEU A 101 -39.26 0.09 18.29
CA LEU A 101 -39.06 -0.61 17.03
C LEU A 101 -38.74 -2.09 17.25
N GLU A 102 -39.19 -2.94 16.33
CA GLU A 102 -38.78 -4.34 16.22
C GLU A 102 -37.86 -4.51 15.01
N LEU A 103 -36.63 -4.98 15.21
CA LEU A 103 -35.71 -5.34 14.12
C LEU A 103 -36.09 -6.70 13.52
N LYS A 104 -36.77 -6.67 12.37
CA LYS A 104 -37.31 -7.86 11.69
C LYS A 104 -36.25 -8.60 10.89
N THR A 105 -35.36 -7.88 10.23
CA THR A 105 -34.30 -8.48 9.40
C THR A 105 -33.04 -7.62 9.47
N PHE A 106 -31.90 -8.28 9.45
CA PHE A 106 -30.60 -7.67 9.20
C PHE A 106 -29.81 -8.70 8.40
N LEU A 107 -29.31 -8.31 7.24
CA LEU A 107 -28.65 -9.19 6.29
C LEU A 107 -27.43 -8.48 5.71
N ILE A 108 -26.27 -9.09 5.88
CA ILE A 108 -25.04 -8.71 5.20
C ILE A 108 -24.97 -9.50 3.90
N ALA A 109 -25.05 -8.80 2.77
CA ALA A 109 -24.97 -9.39 1.44
C ALA A 109 -23.51 -9.65 1.01
N SER A 110 -22.59 -8.77 1.39
CA SER A 110 -21.16 -8.96 1.12
C SER A 110 -20.28 -8.11 2.04
N LEU A 111 -19.05 -8.56 2.25
CA LEU A 111 -17.94 -7.78 2.78
C LEU A 111 -16.87 -7.69 1.70
N MET A 112 -16.57 -6.49 1.23
CA MET A 112 -15.55 -6.24 0.21
C MET A 112 -14.39 -5.44 0.80
N PRO A 113 -13.16 -5.62 0.32
CA PRO A 113 -12.06 -4.71 0.64
C PRO A 113 -12.44 -3.25 0.33
N SER A 114 -12.01 -2.33 1.17
CA SER A 114 -12.13 -0.90 0.90
C SER A 114 -10.91 -0.41 0.14
N GLU A 115 -11.13 0.17 -1.03
CA GLU A 115 -10.15 1.02 -1.70
C GLU A 115 -9.92 2.27 -0.84
N GLN A 116 -8.75 2.37 -0.20
CA GLN A 116 -8.25 3.56 0.51
C GLN A 116 -6.79 3.76 0.11
N SER A 117 -6.38 5.02 -0.03
CA SER A 117 -4.98 5.35 -0.34
C SER A 117 -4.06 5.02 0.83
N ALA A 118 -2.77 4.81 0.56
CA ALA A 118 -1.78 4.62 1.63
C ALA A 118 -1.74 5.82 2.61
N GLN A 119 -2.03 7.04 2.14
CA GLN A 119 -2.16 8.21 2.99
C GLN A 119 -3.37 8.12 3.92
N GLU A 120 -4.55 7.75 3.41
CA GLU A 120 -5.74 7.57 4.25
C GLU A 120 -5.53 6.48 5.29
N LEU A 121 -4.89 5.36 4.91
CA LEU A 121 -4.54 4.29 5.84
C LEU A 121 -3.60 4.76 6.96
N ARG A 122 -2.70 5.71 6.66
CA ARG A 122 -1.83 6.35 7.65
C ARG A 122 -2.57 7.27 8.58
N ASP A 123 -3.45 8.10 8.03
CA ASP A 123 -4.28 9.02 8.80
C ASP A 123 -5.24 8.27 9.73
N MET A 124 -5.68 7.08 9.32
CA MET A 124 -6.45 6.14 10.15
C MET A 124 -5.62 5.39 11.20
N GLY A 125 -4.29 5.56 11.22
CA GLY A 125 -3.38 4.87 12.13
C GLY A 125 -3.17 3.38 11.83
N VAL A 126 -3.59 2.92 10.65
CA VAL A 126 -3.48 1.52 10.20
C VAL A 126 -2.05 1.20 9.77
N LEU A 127 -1.33 2.18 9.23
CA LEU A 127 0.05 2.06 8.75
C LEU A 127 1.04 2.84 9.62
N ASP A 128 2.18 2.25 9.95
CA ASP A 128 3.31 2.95 10.57
C ASP A 128 4.12 3.77 9.54
N MET A 129 5.01 4.65 10.01
CA MET A 129 5.78 5.59 9.16
C MET A 129 6.71 4.83 8.22
N GLU A 130 7.30 3.74 8.69
CA GLU A 130 8.27 2.95 7.95
C GLU A 130 7.58 2.20 6.82
N THR A 131 6.48 1.51 7.12
CA THR A 131 5.68 0.76 6.15
C THR A 131 5.11 1.67 5.06
N TYR A 132 4.60 2.85 5.42
CA TYR A 132 4.12 3.81 4.43
C TYR A 132 5.22 4.37 3.55
N THR A 133 6.38 4.71 4.11
CA THR A 133 7.53 5.18 3.32
C THR A 133 7.97 4.10 2.32
N ARG A 134 7.95 2.82 2.74
CA ARG A 134 8.24 1.67 1.87
C ARG A 134 7.21 1.53 0.73
N LEU A 135 5.91 1.69 1.02
CA LEU A 135 4.85 1.64 0.01
C LEU A 135 5.00 2.78 -1.01
N GLN A 136 5.22 4.01 -0.54
CA GLN A 136 5.44 5.15 -1.44
C GLN A 136 6.66 4.98 -2.33
N ALA A 137 7.77 4.45 -1.78
CA ALA A 137 8.95 4.16 -2.58
C ALA A 137 8.67 3.09 -3.65
N ALA A 138 7.92 2.03 -3.31
CA ALA A 138 7.53 1.00 -4.26
C ALA A 138 6.65 1.57 -5.39
N ASP A 139 5.65 2.41 -5.05
CA ASP A 139 4.79 3.06 -6.04
C ASP A 139 5.59 3.98 -6.98
N ALA A 140 6.53 4.75 -6.44
CA ALA A 140 7.40 5.62 -7.24
C ALA A 140 8.30 4.82 -8.21
N LEU A 141 8.77 3.64 -7.81
CA LEU A 141 9.54 2.75 -8.68
C LEU A 141 8.68 2.17 -9.81
N ILE A 142 7.42 1.80 -9.52
CA ILE A 142 6.47 1.31 -10.53
C ILE A 142 6.17 2.43 -11.55
N GLU A 143 5.94 3.66 -11.07
CA GLU A 143 5.66 4.82 -11.93
C GLU A 143 6.86 5.16 -12.83
N ALA A 144 8.08 5.12 -12.28
CA ALA A 144 9.32 5.33 -13.04
C ALA A 144 9.54 4.24 -14.09
N ALA A 145 9.19 2.98 -13.78
CA ALA A 145 9.28 1.87 -14.74
C ALA A 145 8.24 1.98 -15.87
N GLN A 146 7.06 2.54 -15.59
CA GLN A 146 6.01 2.76 -16.59
C GLN A 146 6.27 3.99 -17.48
N ASN A 147 7.12 4.92 -17.02
CA ASN A 147 7.51 6.13 -17.78
C ASN A 147 9.04 6.23 -17.99
N PRO A 148 9.67 5.32 -18.76
CA PRO A 148 11.14 5.27 -18.91
C PRO A 148 11.74 6.50 -19.60
N SER A 149 10.94 7.19 -20.41
CA SER A 149 11.33 8.41 -21.14
C SER A 149 11.31 9.68 -20.28
N GLY A 150 10.71 9.62 -19.08
CA GLY A 150 10.73 10.70 -18.10
C GLY A 150 11.97 10.59 -17.22
N GLY A 151 13.10 11.17 -17.65
CA GLY A 151 14.37 11.20 -16.87
C GLY A 151 14.28 11.81 -15.46
N ALA A 152 13.09 12.28 -15.05
CA ALA A 152 12.76 12.77 -13.73
C ALA A 152 12.29 11.67 -12.75
N GLY A 153 11.79 10.51 -13.21
CA GLY A 153 11.25 9.47 -12.31
C GLY A 153 12.32 8.77 -11.48
N LEU A 154 13.47 8.48 -12.10
CA LEU A 154 14.62 7.86 -11.44
C LEU A 154 15.38 8.85 -10.53
N THR A 155 15.31 10.15 -10.78
CA THR A 155 15.98 11.19 -9.99
C THR A 155 15.09 11.79 -8.89
N ALA A 156 13.77 11.78 -9.05
CA ALA A 156 12.82 12.23 -8.02
C ALA A 156 12.58 11.15 -6.95
N GLY A 157 12.48 9.87 -7.32
CA GLY A 157 12.37 8.77 -6.36
C GLY A 157 13.62 8.56 -5.49
N ILE A 158 14.80 8.92 -6.03
CA ILE A 158 16.09 8.85 -5.33
C ILE A 158 16.47 10.20 -4.69
N GLY A 159 16.00 11.34 -5.22
CA GLY A 159 16.40 12.68 -4.78
C GLY A 159 15.42 13.42 -3.86
N ALA A 160 14.12 13.08 -3.86
CA ALA A 160 13.14 13.76 -2.99
C ALA A 160 13.02 13.12 -1.59
N GLY A 161 13.52 11.89 -1.42
CA GLY A 161 13.57 11.19 -0.15
C GLY A 161 14.92 11.36 0.56
N MET A 162 15.21 12.54 1.11
CA MET A 162 16.40 12.80 1.96
C MET A 162 16.49 11.95 3.26
N GLY A 163 15.73 10.84 3.36
CA GLY A 163 15.78 9.89 4.47
C GLY A 163 15.77 8.41 4.07
N ILE A 164 15.60 8.07 2.78
CA ILE A 164 15.47 6.67 2.32
C ILE A 164 16.83 6.08 1.89
N GLY A 165 17.88 6.91 1.77
CA GLY A 165 19.24 6.44 1.52
C GLY A 165 19.74 5.43 2.57
N ASN A 166 19.33 5.58 3.83
CA ASN A 166 19.75 4.66 4.90
C ASN A 166 19.00 3.32 4.90
N ILE A 167 17.74 3.29 4.47
CA ILE A 167 16.91 2.07 4.46
C ILE A 167 17.28 1.18 3.27
N ILE A 168 17.56 1.77 2.11
CA ILE A 168 18.08 1.02 0.95
C ILE A 168 19.46 0.45 1.28
N ASN A 169 20.32 1.22 1.96
CA ASN A 169 21.63 0.74 2.40
C ASN A 169 21.53 -0.41 3.45
N GLN A 170 20.53 -0.38 4.34
CA GLN A 170 20.26 -1.48 5.29
C GLN A 170 19.64 -2.72 4.64
N SER A 171 18.77 -2.56 3.63
CA SER A 171 18.21 -3.70 2.88
C SER A 171 19.27 -4.40 2.02
N LEU A 172 20.30 -3.68 1.58
CA LEU A 172 21.47 -4.25 0.90
C LEU A 172 22.43 -4.93 1.88
N GLN A 173 22.60 -4.41 3.11
CA GLN A 173 23.43 -5.03 4.15
C GLN A 173 22.93 -6.41 4.60
N GLY A 174 21.63 -6.68 4.52
CA GLY A 174 21.06 -7.99 4.88
C GLY A 174 21.30 -9.10 3.85
N MET A 175 21.65 -8.75 2.60
CA MET A 175 21.84 -9.71 1.51
C MET A 175 23.33 -9.97 1.20
N THR A 176 24.24 -9.15 1.71
CA THR A 176 25.68 -9.34 1.55
C THR A 176 26.34 -9.42 2.92
N GLY A 177 26.27 -10.61 3.53
CA GLY A 177 27.22 -11.02 4.58
C GLY A 177 28.62 -11.04 4.00
N GLY A 178 29.30 -9.90 4.08
CA GLY A 178 30.63 -9.69 3.52
C GLY A 178 30.90 -8.20 3.47
N GLY A 179 31.51 -7.68 4.54
CA GLY A 179 31.78 -6.26 4.68
C GLY A 179 32.57 -5.70 3.51
N VAL A 180 32.16 -4.53 3.04
CA VAL A 180 32.99 -3.63 2.24
C VAL A 180 32.75 -2.21 2.76
N PRO A 181 33.80 -1.39 2.98
CA PRO A 181 33.68 -0.15 3.74
C PRO A 181 33.04 0.98 2.92
N ALA A 182 32.57 1.99 3.65
CA ALA A 182 32.13 3.27 3.14
C ALA A 182 33.26 4.01 2.39
N GLY A 183 32.88 4.69 1.30
CA GLY A 183 33.71 5.65 0.60
C GLY A 183 34.59 5.04 -0.48
N ALA A 184 34.05 4.84 -1.68
CA ALA A 184 34.84 4.70 -2.88
C ALA A 184 34.19 5.53 -3.99
N ALA A 185 34.91 6.55 -4.46
CA ALA A 185 34.79 6.97 -5.85
C ALA A 185 34.77 5.70 -6.71
N ALA A 186 33.86 5.62 -7.69
CA ALA A 186 33.75 4.48 -8.58
C ALA A 186 35.14 4.09 -9.09
N GLU A 187 35.74 3.07 -8.49
CA GLU A 187 37.05 2.61 -8.91
C GLU A 187 36.87 1.98 -10.29
N MET A 188 37.48 2.61 -11.30
CA MET A 188 37.50 2.05 -12.64
C MET A 188 38.06 0.62 -12.58
N PRO A 189 37.32 -0.38 -13.09
CA PRO A 189 37.78 -1.76 -13.20
C PRO A 189 39.08 -1.85 -14.00
N ASP A 190 39.97 -2.78 -13.67
CA ASP A 190 41.25 -2.95 -14.36
C ASP A 190 41.09 -3.31 -15.86
N VAL A 191 39.99 -3.98 -16.21
CA VAL A 191 39.61 -4.30 -17.58
C VAL A 191 38.11 -4.06 -17.77
N MET A 192 37.75 -3.34 -18.82
CA MET A 192 36.39 -2.93 -19.16
C MET A 192 35.97 -3.47 -20.54
N SER A 193 34.68 -3.69 -20.71
CA SER A 193 34.01 -3.87 -22.00
C SER A 193 33.66 -2.52 -22.63
N PRO A 194 33.38 -2.47 -23.94
CA PRO A 194 32.97 -1.24 -24.62
C PRO A 194 31.75 -0.57 -23.99
N SER A 195 30.77 -1.34 -23.52
CA SER A 195 29.58 -0.82 -22.85
C SER A 195 29.88 -0.19 -21.49
N GLU A 196 30.79 -0.76 -20.71
CA GLU A 196 31.25 -0.19 -19.43
C GLU A 196 32.03 1.11 -19.63
N VAL A 197 32.87 1.17 -20.68
CA VAL A 197 33.57 2.41 -21.06
C VAL A 197 32.59 3.48 -21.55
N ALA A 198 31.57 3.11 -22.32
CA ALA A 198 30.53 4.02 -22.78
C ALA A 198 29.75 4.63 -21.60
N GLN A 199 29.43 3.83 -20.59
CA GLN A 199 28.82 4.31 -19.35
C GLN A 199 29.72 5.27 -18.57
N TYR A 200 31.02 4.96 -18.49
CA TYR A 200 32.00 5.80 -17.80
C TYR A 200 32.20 7.15 -18.49
N LEU A 201 32.34 7.13 -19.82
CA LEU A 201 32.55 8.32 -20.66
C LEU A 201 31.25 9.08 -20.97
N LYS A 202 30.08 8.50 -20.65
CA LYS A 202 28.75 9.01 -20.99
C LYS A 202 28.54 9.22 -22.50
N VAL A 203 29.02 8.29 -23.30
CA VAL A 203 28.87 8.25 -24.77
C VAL A 203 28.13 6.98 -25.20
N SER A 204 27.82 6.82 -26.49
CA SER A 204 27.23 5.58 -26.99
C SER A 204 28.29 4.47 -27.08
N GLU A 205 27.87 3.20 -26.96
CA GLU A 205 28.77 2.05 -27.18
C GLU A 205 29.33 2.03 -28.61
N GLU A 206 28.56 2.53 -29.58
CA GLU A 206 28.96 2.65 -30.98
C GLU A 206 30.15 3.60 -31.16
N ASP A 207 30.15 4.74 -30.45
CA ASP A 207 31.28 5.69 -30.48
C ASP A 207 32.56 5.09 -29.89
N VAL A 208 32.44 4.26 -28.83
CA VAL A 208 33.59 3.56 -28.23
C VAL A 208 34.15 2.50 -29.19
N LEU A 209 33.29 1.78 -29.90
CA LEU A 209 33.70 0.82 -30.92
C LEU A 209 34.36 1.52 -32.12
N ALA A 210 33.83 2.66 -32.55
CA ALA A 210 34.43 3.47 -33.59
C ALA A 210 35.83 3.97 -33.19
N ALA A 211 36.02 4.40 -31.94
CA ALA A 211 37.33 4.82 -31.42
C ALA A 211 38.34 3.66 -31.33
N LEU A 212 37.88 2.44 -31.02
CA LEU A 212 38.70 1.23 -31.05
C LEU A 212 39.11 0.84 -32.48
N ASP A 213 38.19 0.95 -33.43
CA ASP A 213 38.45 0.59 -34.83
C ASP A 213 39.29 1.67 -35.56
N ALA A 214 39.15 2.94 -35.18
CA ALA A 214 40.00 4.05 -35.63
C ALA A 214 41.43 3.99 -35.06
N GLY A 215 41.62 3.25 -33.96
CA GLY A 215 42.90 3.12 -33.27
C GLY A 215 43.21 4.23 -32.26
N ASP A 216 42.26 5.14 -32.02
CA ASP A 216 42.36 6.22 -31.04
C ASP A 216 42.31 5.67 -29.60
N LEU A 217 41.50 4.62 -29.38
CA LEU A 217 41.42 3.90 -28.11
C LEU A 217 42.09 2.53 -28.25
N LYS A 218 43.01 2.19 -27.33
CA LYS A 218 43.68 0.89 -27.35
C LYS A 218 42.81 -0.18 -26.67
N GLY A 219 42.53 -1.28 -27.36
CA GLY A 219 41.83 -2.43 -26.80
C GLY A 219 42.32 -3.75 -27.40
N LYS A 220 42.21 -4.85 -26.64
CA LYS A 220 42.50 -6.21 -27.13
C LYS A 220 41.22 -6.88 -27.58
N LYS A 221 41.22 -7.37 -28.82
CA LYS A 221 40.12 -8.17 -29.37
C LYS A 221 40.25 -9.61 -28.90
N LEU A 222 39.23 -10.11 -28.20
CA LEU A 222 39.10 -11.49 -27.75
C LEU A 222 37.86 -12.08 -28.42
N GLY A 223 38.07 -12.71 -29.59
CA GLY A 223 36.98 -13.24 -30.41
C GLY A 223 36.10 -12.13 -30.99
N LYS A 224 34.82 -12.10 -30.60
CA LYS A 224 33.84 -11.06 -31.03
C LYS A 224 33.80 -9.84 -30.10
N ALA A 225 34.50 -9.87 -28.95
CA ALA A 225 34.44 -8.81 -27.94
C ALA A 225 35.77 -8.07 -27.81
N TYR A 226 35.71 -6.80 -27.43
CA TYR A 226 36.89 -6.02 -27.05
C TYR A 226 37.03 -5.98 -25.52
N ARG A 227 38.28 -5.85 -25.06
CA ARG A 227 38.65 -5.57 -23.68
C ARG A 227 39.62 -4.40 -23.63
N ILE A 228 39.27 -3.40 -22.84
CA ILE A 228 39.99 -2.12 -22.70
C ILE A 228 40.58 -2.11 -21.29
N SER A 229 41.88 -1.91 -21.15
CA SER A 229 42.47 -1.77 -19.80
C SER A 229 42.18 -0.38 -19.25
N LYS A 230 42.14 -0.27 -17.92
CA LYS A 230 42.08 1.02 -17.21
C LYS A 230 43.15 2.00 -17.70
N GLU A 231 44.37 1.51 -17.88
CA GLU A 231 45.51 2.29 -18.41
C GLU A 231 45.22 2.85 -19.79
N ALA A 232 44.70 2.03 -20.72
CA ALA A 232 44.39 2.47 -22.08
C ALA A 232 43.29 3.54 -22.13
N LEU A 233 42.28 3.42 -21.25
CA LEU A 233 41.23 4.43 -21.14
C LEU A 233 41.75 5.73 -20.51
N MET A 234 42.63 5.63 -19.50
CA MET A 234 43.25 6.81 -18.91
C MET A 234 44.19 7.52 -19.88
N ASP A 235 44.99 6.79 -20.65
CA ASP A 235 45.84 7.36 -21.70
C ASP A 235 45.00 8.13 -22.73
N PHE A 236 43.88 7.55 -23.17
CA PHE A 236 42.95 8.21 -24.09
C PHE A 236 42.34 9.49 -23.51
N LEU A 237 42.01 9.50 -22.22
CA LEU A 237 41.46 10.68 -21.54
C LEU A 237 42.50 11.78 -21.28
N ASN A 238 43.78 11.40 -21.14
CA ASN A 238 44.85 12.34 -20.83
C ASN A 238 45.46 13.01 -22.07
N GLY A 239 45.30 12.42 -23.27
CA GLY A 239 45.73 12.98 -24.55
C GLY A 239 47.23 12.92 -24.79
#